data_AF-A0A5B9PIH9-F1
#
_entry.id   AF-A0A5B9PIH9-F1
#
_cell.length_a   1.000
_cell.length_b   1.000
_cell.length_c   1.000
_cell.angle_alpha   90.00
_cell.angle_beta   90.00
_cell.angle_gamma   90.00
#
_symmetry.space_group_name_H-M   'P 1'
#
loop_
_entity.id
_entity.type
_entity.pdbx_description
1 polymer ?
#
loop_
_entity_poly.entity_id
_entity_poly.type
_entity_poly.pdbx_seq_one_letter_code
_entity_poly.pdbx_strand_id
1 'polypeptide(L)'
;MNANPMKSADTDQLPIDLNDLVSAVESLPPRYRAELEKPLNRVVEYTRRRRRILNLIQEALSQLRMDMKYMMFDLEATRRERDEYKNSSDGGFSDS
;
A
#
# COMPACT_ATOMS: atom_id res chain seq x y z
N MET A 1 9.48 -0.62 17.05
CA MET A 1 8.80 0.67 16.86
C MET A 1 9.22 1.22 15.52
N ASN A 2 8.29 1.43 14.59
CA ASN A 2 8.39 2.35 13.45
C ASN A 2 6.98 2.45 12.82
N ALA A 3 6.07 3.09 13.55
CA ALA A 3 4.83 3.56 12.96
C ALA A 3 5.20 4.74 12.05
N ASN A 4 5.13 4.55 10.73
CA ASN A 4 5.30 5.63 9.77
C ASN A 4 4.01 6.47 9.77
N PRO A 5 3.99 7.70 10.31
CA PRO A 5 2.75 8.45 10.56
C PRO A 5 2.20 9.14 9.30
N MET A 6 2.68 8.81 8.10
CA MET A 6 2.48 9.63 6.89
C MET A 6 1.56 9.05 5.80
N LYS A 7 0.85 7.92 6.02
CA LYS A 7 0.14 7.25 4.91
C LYS A 7 -1.39 7.12 5.00
N SER A 8 -2.05 7.68 6.01
CA SER A 8 -3.50 7.55 6.17
C SER A 8 -4.34 8.76 5.72
N ALA A 9 -3.72 9.87 5.32
CA ALA A 9 -4.43 11.16 5.25
C ALA A 9 -5.22 11.44 3.96
N ASP A 10 -5.11 10.64 2.89
CA ASP A 10 -5.59 11.07 1.57
C ASP A 10 -6.52 10.08 0.86
N THR A 11 -7.11 9.13 1.60
CA THR A 11 -8.03 8.15 1.01
C THR A 11 -9.43 8.70 0.81
N ASP A 12 -9.78 9.75 1.54
CA ASP A 12 -11.12 10.36 1.56
C ASP A 12 -11.22 11.62 0.69
N GLN A 13 -10.07 12.16 0.24
CA GLN A 13 -10.08 13.29 -0.69
C GLN A 13 -10.53 12.81 -2.07
N LEU A 14 -11.46 13.56 -2.65
CA LEU A 14 -11.87 13.35 -4.04
C LEU A 14 -10.78 13.89 -4.98
N PRO A 15 -10.63 13.34 -6.19
CA PRO A 15 -9.81 13.94 -7.22
C PRO A 15 -10.24 15.40 -7.46
N ILE A 16 -9.29 16.28 -7.77
CA ILE A 16 -9.54 17.71 -8.02
C ILE A 16 -10.67 17.88 -9.04
N ASP A 17 -10.59 17.19 -10.17
CA ASP A 17 -11.61 17.24 -11.23
C ASP A 17 -13.02 16.84 -10.75
N LEU A 18 -13.10 15.91 -9.79
CA LEU A 18 -14.38 15.47 -9.24
C LEU A 18 -14.93 16.47 -8.20
N ASN A 19 -14.06 17.12 -7.42
CA ASN A 19 -14.47 18.25 -6.58
C ASN A 19 -14.96 19.42 -7.44
N ASP A 20 -14.25 19.76 -8.51
CA ASP A 20 -14.63 20.82 -9.43
C ASP A 20 -15.99 20.52 -10.08
N LEU A 21 -16.24 19.26 -10.46
CA LEU A 21 -17.53 18.82 -10.98
C LEU A 21 -18.65 18.96 -9.94
N VAL A 22 -18.39 18.59 -8.68
CA VAL A 22 -19.36 18.76 -7.59
C VAL A 22 -19.71 20.24 -7.42
N SER A 23 -18.70 21.11 -7.33
CA SER A 23 -18.91 22.56 -7.22
C SER A 23 -19.64 23.14 -8.43
N ALA A 24 -19.35 22.67 -9.64
CA ALA A 24 -20.07 23.09 -10.84
C ALA A 24 -21.55 22.70 -10.78
N VAL A 25 -21.89 21.47 -10.35
CA VAL A 25 -23.28 21.03 -10.19
C VAL A 25 -24.00 21.81 -9.07
N GLU A 26 -23.30 22.15 -7.99
CA GLU A 26 -23.82 22.98 -6.91
C GLU A 26 -24.09 24.43 -7.31
N SER A 27 -23.49 24.93 -8.39
CA SER A 27 -23.80 26.25 -8.95
C SER A 27 -25.06 26.26 -9.82
N LEU A 28 -25.58 25.10 -10.21
CA LEU A 28 -26.75 25.00 -11.10
C LEU A 28 -28.05 25.41 -10.40
N PRO A 29 -29.04 25.93 -11.16
CA PRO A 29 -30.38 26.16 -10.65
C PRO A 29 -31.02 24.88 -10.08
N PRO A 30 -31.92 24.98 -9.08
CA PRO A 30 -32.40 23.84 -8.31
C PRO A 30 -32.97 22.69 -9.15
N ARG A 31 -33.67 23.01 -10.25
CA ARG A 31 -34.28 22.03 -11.15
C ARG A 31 -33.24 21.10 -11.79
N TYR A 32 -32.16 21.65 -12.32
CA TYR A 32 -31.09 20.88 -12.97
C TYR A 32 -30.21 20.16 -11.94
N ARG A 33 -29.97 20.80 -10.79
CA ARG A 33 -29.24 20.19 -9.68
C ARG A 33 -29.93 18.92 -9.18
N ALA A 34 -31.25 18.95 -8.99
CA ALA A 34 -32.01 17.81 -8.49
C ALA A 34 -31.93 16.58 -9.41
N GLU A 35 -31.83 16.79 -10.73
CA GLU A 35 -31.66 15.70 -11.71
C GLU A 35 -30.25 15.08 -11.65
N LEU A 36 -29.22 15.90 -11.36
CA LEU A 36 -27.82 15.49 -11.36
C LEU A 36 -27.28 15.04 -10.00
N GLU A 37 -27.93 15.39 -8.90
CA GLU A 37 -27.48 15.11 -7.54
C GLU A 37 -27.32 13.60 -7.29
N LYS A 38 -28.34 12.80 -7.64
CA LYS A 38 -28.27 11.33 -7.48
C LYS A 38 -27.15 10.67 -8.30
N PRO A 39 -27.02 10.88 -9.62
CA PRO A 39 -25.93 10.27 -10.38
C PRO A 39 -24.56 10.78 -9.94
N LEU A 40 -24.41 12.06 -9.60
CA LEU A 40 -23.16 12.61 -9.08
C LEU A 40 -22.75 11.95 -7.76
N ASN A 41 -23.67 11.82 -6.81
CA ASN A 41 -23.40 11.14 -5.54
C ASN A 41 -22.96 9.69 -5.75
N ARG A 42 -23.53 8.98 -6.72
CA ARG A 42 -23.06 7.61 -7.08
C ARG A 42 -21.63 7.62 -7.58
N VAL A 43 -21.25 8.56 -8.45
CA VAL A 43 -19.88 8.67 -8.98
C VAL A 43 -18.87 9.00 -7.87
N VAL A 44 -19.24 9.91 -6.96
CA VAL A 44 -18.45 10.25 -5.77
C VAL A 44 -18.20 9.01 -4.91
N GLU A 45 -19.24 8.26 -4.58
CA GLU A 45 -19.13 7.06 -3.77
C GLU A 45 -18.32 5.94 -4.45
N TYR A 46 -18.51 5.74 -5.76
CA TYR A 46 -17.70 4.78 -6.52
C TYR A 46 -16.22 5.17 -6.55
N THR A 47 -15.93 6.46 -6.70
CA THR A 47 -14.56 6.98 -6.72
C THR A 47 -13.88 6.76 -5.37
N ARG A 48 -14.55 7.13 -4.26
CA ARG A 48 -14.06 6.87 -2.89
C ARG A 48 -13.82 5.38 -2.65
N ARG A 49 -14.78 4.52 -3.02
CA ARG A 49 -14.65 3.06 -2.86
C ARG A 49 -13.46 2.50 -3.62
N ARG A 50 -13.26 2.90 -4.88
CA ARG A 50 -12.12 2.46 -5.70
C ARG A 50 -10.79 2.87 -5.08
N ARG A 51 -10.66 4.12 -4.61
CA ARG A 51 -9.44 4.58 -3.93
C ARG A 51 -9.15 3.78 -2.67
N ARG A 52 -10.16 3.53 -1.82
CA ARG A 52 -10.02 2.68 -0.64
C ARG A 52 -9.50 1.27 -0.99
N ILE A 53 -10.07 0.63 -2.01
CA ILE A 53 -9.62 -0.70 -2.47
C ILE A 53 -8.17 -0.66 -2.95
N LEU A 54 -7.82 0.32 -3.79
CA LEU A 54 -6.45 0.44 -4.32
C LEU A 54 -5.44 0.68 -3.20
N ASN A 55 -5.78 1.49 -2.19
CA ASN A 55 -4.90 1.73 -1.05
C ASN A 55 -4.67 0.46 -0.24
N LEU A 56 -5.73 -0.31 0.06
CA LEU A 56 -5.60 -1.61 0.73
C LEU A 56 -4.71 -2.58 -0.06
N ILE A 57 -4.87 -2.63 -1.38
CA ILE A 57 -4.01 -3.45 -2.25
C ILE A 57 -2.55 -2.98 -2.18
N GLN A 58 -2.31 -1.67 -2.25
CA GLN A 58 -0.97 -1.11 -2.17
C GLN A 58 -0.31 -1.39 -0.81
N GLU A 59 -1.07 -1.34 0.29
CA GLU A 59 -0.61 -1.70 1.63
C GLU A 59 -0.24 -3.17 1.71
N ALA A 60 -1.13 -4.07 1.26
CA ALA A 60 -0.87 -5.50 1.25
C ALA A 60 0.35 -5.88 0.40
N LEU A 61 0.51 -5.27 -0.79
CA LEU A 61 1.70 -5.47 -1.62
C LEU A 61 2.97 -4.93 -0.98
N SER A 62 2.88 -3.79 -0.29
CA SER A 62 4.02 -3.20 0.44
C SER A 62 4.45 -4.11 1.59
N GLN A 63 3.49 -4.70 2.32
CA GLN A 63 3.75 -5.66 3.37
C GLN A 63 4.38 -6.93 2.81
N LEU A 64 3.80 -7.53 1.76
CA LEU A 64 4.36 -8.73 1.12
C LEU A 64 5.80 -8.50 0.64
N ARG A 65 6.08 -7.33 0.07
CA ARG A 65 7.44 -6.96 -0.34
C ARG A 65 8.40 -6.88 0.85
N MET A 66 7.93 -6.41 2.01
CA MET A 66 8.71 -6.40 3.24
C MET A 66 8.99 -7.83 3.71
N ASP A 67 7.97 -8.68 3.74
CA ASP A 67 8.08 -10.08 4.17
C ASP A 67 9.07 -10.86 3.30
N MET A 68 9.04 -10.63 1.98
CA MET A 68 10.03 -11.20 1.06
C MET A 68 11.47 -10.77 1.36
N LYS A 69 11.69 -9.50 1.75
CA LYS A 69 13.02 -9.02 2.14
C LYS A 69 13.51 -9.71 3.42
N TYR A 70 12.63 -9.93 4.38
CA TYR A 70 12.98 -10.65 5.61
C TYR A 70 13.33 -12.11 5.33
N MET A 71 12.54 -12.81 4.50
CA MET A 71 12.89 -14.19 4.11
C MET A 71 14.24 -14.28 3.43
N MET A 72 14.56 -13.36 2.52
CA MET A 72 15.86 -13.34 1.85
C MET A 72 17.01 -13.12 2.84
N PHE A 73 16.83 -12.23 3.82
CA PHE A 73 17.81 -11.99 4.87
C PHE A 73 18.03 -13.22 5.77
N ASP A 74 16.95 -13.86 6.21
CA ASP A 74 17.03 -15.08 7.04
C ASP A 74 17.75 -16.23 6.29
N LEU A 75 17.52 -16.34 4.98
CA LEU A 75 18.23 -17.31 4.13
C LEU A 75 19.74 -17.01 4.02
N GLU A 76 20.12 -15.75 3.90
CA GLU A 76 21.54 -15.35 3.90
C GLU A 76 22.22 -15.61 5.24
N ALA A 77 21.54 -15.33 6.35
CA ALA A 77 22.03 -15.61 7.70
C ALA A 77 22.28 -17.12 7.90
N THR A 78 21.28 -17.95 7.59
CA THR A 78 21.40 -19.42 7.73
C THR A 78 22.44 -20.03 6.78
N ARG A 79 22.65 -19.44 5.59
CA ARG A 79 23.73 -19.84 4.69
C ARG A 79 25.09 -19.51 5.28
N ARG A 80 25.27 -18.29 5.79
CA ARG A 80 26.52 -17.83 6.40
C ARG A 80 26.91 -18.68 7.60
N GLU A 81 25.97 -18.93 8.52
CA GLU A 81 26.20 -19.79 9.68
C GLU A 81 26.66 -21.18 9.25
N ARG A 82 26.01 -21.78 8.26
CA ARG A 82 26.39 -23.10 7.72
C ARG A 82 27.80 -23.11 7.14
N ASP A 83 28.17 -22.06 6.40
CA ASP A 83 29.49 -21.94 5.78
C ASP A 83 30.58 -21.75 6.86
N GLU A 84 30.30 -21.02 7.94
CA GLU A 84 31.17 -20.88 9.11
C GLU A 84 31.36 -22.23 9.86
N TYR A 85 30.30 -23.02 10.01
CA TYR A 85 30.40 -24.37 10.58
C TYR A 85 31.22 -25.33 9.72
N LYS A 86 31.08 -25.27 8.38
CA LYS A 86 31.86 -26.14 7.48
C LYS A 86 33.35 -25.82 7.52
N ASN A 87 33.71 -24.54 7.44
CA ASN A 87 35.12 -24.12 7.46
C ASN A 87 35.81 -24.44 8.80
N SER A 88 35.08 -24.41 9.92
CA SER A 88 35.64 -24.80 11.22
C SER A 88 35.79 -26.32 11.37
N SER A 89 34.91 -27.14 10.78
CA SER A 89 35.07 -28.60 10.78
C SER A 89 36.17 -29.13 9.86
N ASP A 90 36.43 -28.45 8.72
CA ASP A 90 37.45 -28.87 7.75
C ASP A 90 38.88 -28.50 8.20
N GLY A 91 39.03 -27.54 9.13
CA GLY A 91 40.30 -27.16 9.74
C GLY A 91 40.74 -28.04 10.93
N GLY A 92 39.95 -29.05 11.32
CA GLY A 92 40.20 -29.90 12.49
C GLY A 92 40.83 -31.27 12.20
N PHE A 93 41.20 -31.58 10.95
CA PHE A 93 41.63 -32.93 10.55
C PHE A 93 42.98 -32.98 9.79
N SER A 94 43.87 -32.00 9.99
CA SER A 94 45.19 -31.94 9.32
C SER A 94 46.42 -31.88 10.23
N ASP A 95 46.30 -32.17 11.52
CA ASP A 95 47.47 -32.29 12.40
C ASP A 95 47.40 -33.56 13.26
N SER A 96 47.91 -34.67 12.74
CA SER A 96 48.38 -35.87 13.46
C SER A 96 49.17 -36.78 12.53
#